data_AF-A0AB36GNF8-F1
#
_entry.id   AF-A0AB36GNF8-F1
#
_cell.length_a   1.000
_cell.length_b   1.000
_cell.length_c   1.000
_cell.angle_alpha   90.00
_cell.angle_beta   90.00
_cell.angle_gamma   90.00
#
_symmetry.space_group_name_H-M   'P 1'
#
loop_
_entity.id
_entity.type
_entity.pdbx_description
1 polymer ?
#
loop_
_entity_poly.entity_id
_entity_poly.type
_entity_poly.pdbx_seq_one_letter_code
_entity_poly.pdbx_strand_id
1 'polypeptide(L)'
;MTDLSTTNLQRLLDQAAPGPWTALATYDDGAPRPDTTREMRAAGEYLGIMHTPNAELAALALPLAQEVILLRVRIEGLITAMENKAAAGESPSPATIASYLKENVLGDHDG
;
A
#
# COMPACT_ATOMS: atom_id res chain seq x y z
N MET A 1 18.52 9.18 -6.89
CA MET A 1 17.75 8.10 -6.24
C MET A 1 16.49 8.73 -5.67
N THR A 2 15.31 8.18 -5.93
CA THR A 2 14.05 8.74 -5.40
C THR A 2 14.04 8.62 -3.89
N ASP A 3 13.70 9.69 -3.18
CA ASP A 3 13.47 9.63 -1.73
C ASP A 3 12.22 8.78 -1.46
N LEU A 4 12.39 7.66 -0.77
CA LEU A 4 11.29 6.76 -0.39
C LEU A 4 11.06 6.76 1.13
N SER A 5 11.44 7.82 1.84
CA SER A 5 11.11 8.01 3.25
C SER A 5 9.60 7.98 3.48
N THR A 6 9.16 7.58 4.68
CA THR A 6 7.73 7.49 5.02
C THR A 6 7.06 8.85 4.86
N THR A 7 7.73 9.91 5.30
CA THR A 7 7.30 11.30 5.11
C THR A 7 7.12 11.67 3.64
N ASN A 8 8.07 11.28 2.78
CA ASN A 8 7.95 11.59 1.36
C ASN A 8 6.85 10.77 0.68
N LEU A 9 6.65 9.50 1.05
CA LEU A 9 5.53 8.69 0.56
C LEU A 9 4.18 9.28 0.98
N GLN A 10 4.04 9.72 2.23
CA GLN A 10 2.82 10.39 2.69
C GLN A 10 2.57 11.68 1.91
N ARG A 11 3.60 12.52 1.73
CA ARG A 11 3.52 13.74 0.93
C ARG A 11 3.09 13.44 -0.52
N LEU A 12 3.62 12.38 -1.13
CA LEU A 12 3.25 11.98 -2.49
C LEU A 12 1.80 11.48 -2.56
N LEU A 13 1.33 10.71 -1.57
CA LEU A 13 -0.06 10.29 -1.47
C LEU A 13 -1.02 11.48 -1.31
N ASP A 14 -0.69 12.43 -0.43
CA ASP A 14 -1.49 13.63 -0.20
C ASP A 14 -1.59 14.51 -1.44
N GLN A 15 -0.59 14.45 -2.32
CA GLN A 15 -0.53 15.19 -3.58
C GLN A 15 -1.10 14.42 -4.78
N ALA A 16 -1.51 13.16 -4.62
CA ALA A 16 -1.94 12.28 -5.71
C ALA A 16 -3.38 12.54 -6.20
N ALA A 17 -3.80 13.82 -6.23
CA ALA A 17 -5.12 14.22 -6.71
C ALA A 17 -5.10 14.48 -8.24
N PRO A 18 -6.11 14.02 -8.99
CA PRO A 18 -7.20 13.14 -8.55
C PRO A 18 -6.73 11.68 -8.43
N GLY A 19 -7.15 10.98 -7.36
CA GLY A 19 -6.89 9.57 -7.12
C GLY A 19 -7.95 8.98 -6.17
N PRO A 20 -8.12 7.65 -6.05
CA PRO A 20 -7.35 6.59 -6.70
C PRO A 20 -7.59 6.49 -8.22
N TRP A 21 -6.56 6.05 -8.94
CA TRP A 21 -6.63 5.82 -10.39
C TRP A 21 -7.22 4.45 -10.69
N THR A 22 -8.05 4.38 -11.72
CA THR A 22 -8.62 3.12 -12.24
C THR A 22 -8.20 2.95 -13.70
N ALA A 23 -7.75 1.75 -14.05
CA ALA A 23 -7.43 1.37 -15.42
C ALA A 23 -8.59 0.54 -16.00
N LEU A 24 -9.40 1.15 -16.87
CA LEU A 24 -10.55 0.51 -17.49
C LEU A 24 -10.15 -0.24 -18.76
N ALA A 25 -10.46 -1.54 -18.79
CA ALA A 25 -10.25 -2.42 -19.93
C ALA A 25 -11.40 -2.41 -20.95
N THR A 26 -12.48 -1.69 -20.65
CA THR A 26 -13.69 -1.60 -21.46
C THR A 26 -13.96 -0.16 -21.90
N TYR A 27 -14.78 -0.01 -22.93
CA TYR A 27 -15.45 1.25 -23.26
C TYR A 27 -16.69 1.45 -22.38
N ASP A 28 -17.35 2.61 -22.49
CA ASP A 28 -18.56 2.94 -21.71
C ASP A 28 -19.76 2.03 -22.04
N ASP A 29 -19.79 1.44 -23.22
CA ASP A 29 -20.79 0.44 -23.63
C ASP A 29 -20.48 -0.98 -23.11
N GLY A 30 -19.39 -1.15 -22.35
CA GLY A 30 -18.94 -2.43 -21.81
C GLY A 30 -18.15 -3.29 -22.80
N ALA A 31 -17.99 -2.88 -24.06
CA ALA A 31 -17.16 -3.61 -25.00
C ALA A 31 -15.69 -3.60 -24.55
N PRO A 32 -14.95 -4.73 -24.69
CA PRO A 32 -13.54 -4.76 -24.34
C PRO A 32 -12.72 -3.90 -25.30
N ARG A 33 -11.66 -3.27 -24.79
CA ARG A 33 -10.67 -2.61 -25.61
C ARG A 33 -9.88 -3.66 -26.41
N PRO A 34 -9.62 -3.44 -27.71
CA PRO A 34 -9.08 -4.46 -28.60
C PRO A 34 -7.58 -4.73 -28.41
N ASP A 35 -6.89 -3.92 -27.60
CA ASP A 35 -5.44 -3.95 -27.42
C ASP A 35 -5.04 -3.77 -25.94
N THR A 36 -3.79 -3.41 -25.70
CA THR A 36 -3.25 -3.16 -24.35
C THR A 36 -3.68 -1.81 -23.77
N THR A 37 -4.50 -1.02 -24.46
CA THR A 37 -4.94 0.27 -23.95
C THR A 37 -5.88 0.09 -22.77
N ARG A 38 -5.71 0.99 -21.81
CA ARG A 38 -6.57 1.19 -20.66
C ARG A 38 -6.94 2.65 -20.61
N GLU A 39 -8.20 2.92 -20.35
CA GLU A 39 -8.62 4.27 -20.00
C GLU A 39 -8.36 4.51 -18.53
N MET A 40 -7.59 5.56 -18.24
CA MET A 40 -7.28 5.95 -16.88
C MET A 40 -8.35 6.93 -16.41
N ARG A 41 -8.95 6.64 -15.26
CA ARG A 41 -9.90 7.53 -14.57
C ARG A 41 -9.52 7.77 -13.12
N ALA A 42 -9.95 8.90 -12.57
CA ALA A 42 -10.02 9.10 -11.12
C ALA A 42 -11.23 9.94 -10.75
N ALA A 43 -11.90 9.60 -9.65
CA ALA A 43 -13.12 10.27 -9.20
C ALA A 43 -14.19 10.40 -10.32
N GLY A 44 -14.25 9.45 -11.25
CA GLY A 44 -15.15 9.46 -12.41
C GLY A 44 -14.65 10.25 -13.62
N GLU A 45 -13.59 11.05 -13.48
CA GLU A 45 -13.03 11.90 -14.55
C GLU A 45 -12.05 11.13 -15.44
N TYR A 46 -12.05 11.46 -16.73
CA TYR A 46 -11.11 10.92 -17.72
C TYR A 46 -9.73 11.56 -17.58
N LEU A 47 -8.68 10.74 -17.45
CA LEU A 47 -7.29 11.20 -17.31
C LEU A 47 -6.42 10.93 -18.54
N GLY A 48 -6.86 10.04 -19.44
CA GLY A 48 -6.10 9.68 -20.63
C GLY A 48 -6.11 8.18 -20.94
N ILE A 49 -5.33 7.79 -21.94
CA ILE A 49 -5.07 6.39 -22.29
C ILE A 49 -3.64 6.01 -21.87
N MET A 50 -3.50 4.83 -21.26
CA MET A 50 -2.21 4.23 -20.93
C MET A 50 -2.20 2.76 -21.36
N HIS A 51 -1.03 2.21 -21.68
CA HIS A 51 -0.89 0.80 -22.06
C HIS A 51 -0.56 -0.08 -20.85
N THR A 52 -1.02 -1.34 -20.87
CA THR A 52 -0.51 -2.36 -19.95
C THR A 52 0.99 -2.63 -20.23
N PRO A 53 1.79 -2.94 -19.19
CA PRO A 53 1.41 -3.07 -17.78
C PRO A 53 1.37 -1.72 -17.01
N ASN A 54 1.81 -0.61 -17.62
CA ASN A 54 1.96 0.67 -16.92
C ASN A 54 0.62 1.18 -16.33
N ALA A 55 -0.48 0.97 -17.04
CA ALA A 55 -1.81 1.33 -16.56
C ALA A 55 -2.18 0.61 -15.25
N GLU A 56 -1.85 -0.68 -15.16
CA GLU A 56 -2.11 -1.52 -13.99
C GLU A 56 -1.18 -1.11 -12.82
N LEU A 57 0.09 -0.85 -13.12
CA LEU A 57 1.05 -0.35 -12.14
C LEU A 57 0.64 1.02 -11.59
N ALA A 58 0.15 1.92 -12.43
CA ALA A 58 -0.36 3.21 -12.00
C ALA A 58 -1.58 3.03 -11.09
N ALA A 59 -2.58 2.25 -11.51
CA ALA A 59 -3.79 1.99 -10.71
C ALA A 59 -3.47 1.41 -9.31
N LEU A 60 -2.38 0.64 -9.19
CA LEU A 60 -1.91 0.05 -7.92
C LEU A 60 -0.98 0.94 -7.11
N ALA A 61 -0.49 2.07 -7.66
CA ALA A 61 0.56 2.86 -7.03
C ALA A 61 0.15 3.46 -5.68
N LEU A 62 -1.05 4.03 -5.58
CA LEU A 62 -1.52 4.66 -4.33
C LEU A 62 -1.84 3.62 -3.25
N PRO A 63 -2.61 2.54 -3.54
CA PRO A 63 -2.79 1.45 -2.58
C PRO A 63 -1.46 0.85 -2.11
N LEU A 64 -0.50 0.64 -3.02
CA LEU A 64 0.81 0.12 -2.66
C LEU A 64 1.58 1.07 -1.72
N ALA A 65 1.56 2.38 -2.00
CA ALA A 65 2.19 3.35 -1.12
C ALA A 65 1.54 3.39 0.27
N GLN A 66 0.21 3.27 0.36
CA GLN A 66 -0.51 3.17 1.63
C GLN A 66 -0.12 1.91 2.41
N GLU A 67 -0.08 0.74 1.75
CA GLU A 67 0.35 -0.52 2.36
C GLU A 67 1.81 -0.47 2.84
N VAL A 68 2.70 0.17 2.08
CA VAL A 68 4.10 0.36 2.49
C VAL A 68 4.19 1.24 3.74
N ILE A 69 3.40 2.31 3.83
CA ILE A 69 3.37 3.18 5.02
C ILE A 69 2.85 2.39 6.22
N LEU A 70 1.74 1.66 6.06
CA LEU A 70 1.16 0.84 7.12
C LEU A 70 2.14 -0.22 7.62
N LEU A 71 2.84 -0.90 6.71
CA LEU A 71 3.87 -1.87 7.06
C LEU A 71 5.00 -1.24 7.88
N ARG A 72 5.46 -0.05 7.51
CA ARG A 72 6.50 0.67 8.27
C ARG A 72 6.04 1.06 9.67
N VAL A 73 4.81 1.55 9.82
CA VAL A 73 4.21 1.84 11.13
C VAL A 73 4.14 0.59 11.99
N ARG A 74 3.72 -0.55 11.43
CA ARG A 74 3.68 -1.84 12.14
C ARG A 74 5.08 -2.30 12.57
N ILE A 75 6.09 -2.12 11.73
CA ILE A 75 7.49 -2.44 12.06
C ILE A 75 8.04 -1.52 13.16
N GLU A 76 7.76 -0.22 13.10
CA GLU A 76 8.17 0.73 14.15
C GLU A 76 7.54 0.35 15.50
N GLY A 77 6.25 0.02 15.52
CA GLY A 77 5.58 -0.48 16.72
C GLY A 77 6.21 -1.76 17.29
N LEU A 78 6.61 -2.69 16.42
CA LEU A 78 7.32 -3.90 16.83
C LEU A 78 8.68 -3.58 17.47
N ILE A 79 9.46 -2.70 16.85
CA ILE A 79 10.77 -2.29 17.38
C ILE A 79 10.60 -1.70 18.78
N THR A 80 9.68 -0.75 18.95
CA THR A 80 9.41 -0.12 20.25
C THR A 80 8.96 -1.14 21.30
N ALA A 81 8.10 -2.10 20.95
CA ALA A 81 7.67 -3.14 21.87
C ALA A 81 8.84 -4.03 22.32
N MET A 82 9.74 -4.40 21.41
CA MET A 82 10.92 -5.20 21.73
C MET A 82 11.92 -4.45 22.60
N GLU A 83 12.16 -3.16 22.32
CA GLU A 83 13.03 -2.29 23.12
C GLU A 83 12.51 -2.15 24.56
N ASN A 84 11.19 -1.96 24.74
CA ASN A 84 10.56 -1.85 26.05
C ASN A 84 10.73 -3.13 26.88
N LYS A 85 10.54 -4.30 26.26
CA LYS A 85 10.74 -5.60 26.94
C LYS A 85 12.19 -5.84 27.32
N ALA A 86 13.12 -5.53 26.41
CA ALA A 86 14.54 -5.62 26.69
C ALA A 86 14.94 -4.71 27.86
N ALA A 87 14.42 -3.49 27.91
CA ALA A 87 14.63 -2.56 29.03
C ALA A 87 14.05 -3.07 30.35
N ALA A 88 12.95 -3.84 30.32
CA ALA A 88 12.36 -4.50 31.48
C ALA A 88 13.13 -5.76 31.94
N GLY A 89 14.20 -6.16 31.26
CA GLY A 89 14.95 -7.38 31.55
C GLY A 89 14.24 -8.66 31.10
N GLU A 90 13.15 -8.54 30.35
CA GLU A 90 12.47 -9.66 29.72
C GLU A 90 13.21 -10.01 28.43
N SER A 91 13.74 -11.23 28.33
CA SER A 91 14.18 -11.79 27.05
C SER A 91 12.97 -12.48 26.41
N PRO A 92 12.26 -11.83 25.47
CA PRO A 92 11.07 -12.44 24.89
C PRO A 92 11.49 -13.70 24.14
N SER A 93 10.88 -14.83 24.50
CA SER A 93 11.10 -16.07 23.78
C SER A 93 10.67 -15.89 22.30
N PRO A 94 11.26 -16.63 21.35
CA PRO A 94 10.80 -16.60 19.96
C PRO A 94 9.28 -16.81 19.79
N ALA A 95 8.65 -17.58 20.68
CA ALA A 95 7.19 -17.77 20.70
C ALA A 95 6.41 -16.52 21.10
N THR A 96 6.95 -15.73 22.03
CA THR A 96 6.38 -14.43 22.45
C THR A 96 6.46 -13.41 21.32
N ILE A 97 7.59 -13.39 20.60
CA ILE A 97 7.77 -12.54 19.42
C ILE A 97 6.80 -12.95 18.31
N ALA A 98 6.70 -14.25 18.02
CA ALA A 98 5.80 -14.77 16.99
C ALA A 98 4.32 -14.49 17.28
N SER A 99 3.88 -14.59 18.55
CA SER A 99 2.50 -14.29 18.93
C SER A 99 2.17 -12.80 18.74
N TYR A 100 3.10 -11.92 19.14
CA TYR A 100 2.92 -10.47 18.98
C TYR A 100 2.87 -10.04 17.51
N LEU A 101 3.70 -10.65 16.67
CA LEU A 101 3.70 -10.44 15.21
C LEU A 101 2.37 -10.84 14.57
N LYS A 102 1.79 -11.97 14.98
CA LYS A 102 0.48 -12.42 14.47
C LYS A 102 -0.63 -11.43 14.82
N GLU A 103 -0.68 -11.04 16.09
CA GLU A 103 -1.73 -10.16 16.62
C GLU A 103 -1.65 -8.72 16.05
N ASN A 104 -0.45 -8.15 15.97
CA ASN A 104 -0.29 -6.70 15.69
C ASN A 104 0.16 -6.40 14.25
N VAL A 105 0.84 -7.34 13.58
CA VAL A 105 1.43 -7.10 12.25
C VAL A 105 0.66 -7.80 11.14
N LEU A 106 0.13 -9.00 11.38
CA LEU A 106 -0.57 -9.79 10.36
C LEU A 106 -2.10 -9.60 10.41
N GLY A 107 -2.65 -9.09 11.51
CA GLY A 107 -4.09 -8.91 11.65
C GLY A 107 -4.85 -10.23 11.82
N ASP A 108 -4.17 -11.31 12.22
CA ASP A 108 -4.81 -12.53 12.70
C ASP A 108 -5.40 -12.22 14.08
N HIS A 109 -6.59 -11.63 14.09
CA HIS A 109 -7.49 -11.78 15.21
C HIS A 109 -8.24 -13.09 15.00
N ASP A 110 -8.14 -14.02 15.95
CA ASP A 110 -8.78 -15.34 15.88
C ASP A 110 -10.25 -15.24 15.42
N GLY A 111 -10.61 -15.97 14.35
CA GLY A 111 -11.95 -16.50 14.07
C GLY A 111 -13.06 -15.54 13.69
#